data_AF-A0A095A634-F1
#
_entry.id   AF-A0A095A634-F1
#
_cell.length_a   1.000
_cell.length_b   1.000
_cell.length_c   1.000
_cell.angle_alpha   90.00
_cell.angle_beta   90.00
_cell.angle_gamma   90.00
#
_symmetry.space_group_name_H-M   'P 1'
#
loop_
_entity.id
_entity.type
_entity.pdbx_description
1 polymer ?
#
loop_
_entity_poly.entity_id
_entity_poly.type
_entity_poly.pdbx_seq_one_letter_code
_entity_poly.pdbx_strand_id
1 'polypeptide(L)'
;MFVTRVVNVSSSVSLTSLKKLSDDLYEKFVSPINLLELRKLVSEFVKSAEDGTYSEKGWPQNAYGVSKMGLTKASFIFGEMLKDDPRGIVINSCCPGYCDTDMTSHKGTKTADEGADTPFYLATLPIESKEPINQFVYERKVVRWSK
;
A
#
# COMPACT_ATOMS: atom_id res chain seq x y z
N MET A 1 -14.02 25.24 -0.54
CA MET A 1 -13.19 24.34 0.28
C MET A 1 -12.31 23.56 -0.68
N PHE A 2 -10.99 23.69 -0.58
CA PHE A 2 -10.08 22.89 -1.40
C PHE A 2 -9.86 21.55 -0.73
N VAL A 3 -9.74 20.50 -1.52
CA VAL A 3 -9.56 19.14 -1.05
C VAL A 3 -8.31 18.61 -1.73
N THR A 4 -7.39 18.07 -0.94
CA THR A 4 -6.09 17.59 -1.43
C THR A 4 -6.14 16.07 -1.54
N ARG A 5 -5.77 15.52 -2.70
CA ARG A 5 -5.67 14.07 -2.90
C ARG A 5 -4.21 13.65 -2.90
N VAL A 6 -3.88 12.66 -2.08
CA VAL A 6 -2.58 11.98 -2.12
C VAL A 6 -2.81 10.53 -2.53
N VAL A 7 -2.16 10.13 -3.61
CA VAL A 7 -2.29 8.78 -4.18
C VAL A 7 -0.94 8.09 -4.13
N ASN A 8 -0.83 7.07 -3.27
CA ASN A 8 0.36 6.25 -3.18
C ASN A 8 0.23 5.01 -4.07
N VAL A 9 1.03 4.94 -5.14
CA VAL A 9 1.05 3.80 -6.05
C VAL A 9 1.77 2.62 -5.39
N SER A 10 0.99 1.77 -4.74
CA SER A 10 1.42 0.52 -4.12
C SER A 10 1.36 -0.63 -5.14
N SER A 11 0.97 -1.84 -4.73
CA SER A 11 0.80 -3.00 -5.60
C SER A 11 -0.08 -4.03 -4.90
N SER A 12 -0.87 -4.82 -5.65
CA SER A 12 -1.60 -5.98 -5.11
C SER A 12 -0.66 -7.03 -4.49
N VAL A 13 0.63 -7.01 -4.85
CA VAL A 13 1.67 -7.82 -4.20
C VAL A 13 1.80 -7.49 -2.71
N SER A 14 1.43 -6.29 -2.24
CA SER A 14 1.41 -5.96 -0.81
C SER A 14 0.45 -6.87 -0.04
N LEU A 15 -0.74 -7.15 -0.58
CA LEU A 15 -1.71 -8.07 0.00
C LEU A 15 -1.23 -9.52 -0.04
N THR A 16 -0.62 -9.93 -1.15
CA THR A 16 -0.04 -11.27 -1.27
C THR A 16 1.10 -11.48 -0.26
N SER A 17 1.93 -10.46 -0.04
CA SER A 17 2.99 -10.49 0.98
C SER A 17 2.44 -10.47 2.41
N LEU A 18 1.42 -9.66 2.68
CA LEU A 18 0.73 -9.63 3.97
C LEU A 18 0.19 -11.03 4.35
N LYS A 19 -0.39 -11.75 3.39
CA LYS A 19 -0.93 -13.11 3.58
C LYS A 19 0.12 -14.15 3.90
N LYS A 20 1.38 -13.91 3.51
CA LYS A 20 2.51 -14.82 3.70
C LYS A 20 3.29 -14.57 4.99
N LEU A 21 2.94 -13.53 5.76
CA LEU A 21 3.55 -13.30 7.06
C LEU A 21 3.16 -14.40 8.05
N SER A 22 4.07 -14.67 8.98
CA SER A 22 3.72 -15.34 10.25
C SER A 22 2.57 -14.60 10.95
N ASP A 23 1.83 -15.29 11.80
CA ASP A 23 0.68 -14.69 12.47
C ASP A 23 1.08 -13.51 13.36
N ASP A 24 2.18 -13.61 14.10
CA ASP A 24 2.71 -12.51 14.92
C ASP A 24 3.05 -11.25 14.09
N LEU A 25 3.67 -11.41 12.91
CA LEU A 25 3.96 -10.27 12.04
C LEU A 25 2.69 -9.74 11.39
N TYR A 26 1.80 -10.62 10.96
CA TYR A 26 0.51 -10.23 10.38
C TYR A 26 -0.28 -9.35 11.35
N GLU A 27 -0.41 -9.78 12.62
CA GLU A 27 -1.11 -9.02 13.67
C GLU A 27 -0.51 -7.62 13.84
N LYS A 28 0.82 -7.48 13.83
CA LYS A 28 1.48 -6.17 13.88
C LYS A 28 1.17 -5.29 12.66
N PHE A 29 1.04 -5.87 11.46
CA PHE A 29 0.74 -5.11 10.24
C PHE A 29 -0.73 -4.70 10.11
N VAL A 30 -1.66 -5.44 10.73
CA VAL A 30 -3.08 -5.07 10.73
C VAL A 30 -3.49 -4.23 11.95
N SER A 31 -2.73 -4.28 13.04
CA SER A 31 -3.01 -3.47 14.25
C SER A 31 -2.75 -1.96 14.04
N PRO A 32 -3.37 -1.08 14.84
CA PRO A 32 -3.02 0.34 14.85
C PRO A 32 -1.58 0.53 15.35
N ILE A 33 -0.70 1.00 14.46
CA ILE A 33 0.71 1.32 14.75
C ILE A 33 1.03 2.71 14.19
N ASN A 34 2.05 3.36 14.72
CA ASN A 34 2.56 4.63 14.19
C ASN A 34 3.70 4.42 13.18
N LEU A 35 4.16 5.50 12.55
CA LEU A 35 5.23 5.44 11.54
C LEU A 35 6.58 4.96 12.10
N LEU A 36 6.87 5.21 13.37
CA LEU A 36 8.12 4.76 13.99
C LEU A 36 8.11 3.23 14.17
N GLU A 37 6.98 2.67 14.60
CA GLU A 37 6.77 1.23 14.70
C GLU A 37 6.83 0.55 13.32
N LEU A 38 6.14 1.12 12.32
CA LEU A 38 6.22 0.63 10.95
C LEU A 38 7.67 0.66 10.41
N ARG A 39 8.40 1.76 10.65
CA ARG A 39 9.81 1.87 10.26
C ARG A 39 10.66 0.78 10.90
N LYS A 40 10.45 0.48 12.19
CA LYS A 40 11.16 -0.60 12.89
C LYS A 40 10.89 -1.96 12.23
N LEU A 41 9.62 -2.27 11.92
CA LEU A 41 9.26 -3.53 11.25
C LEU A 41 9.93 -3.68 9.88
N VAL A 42 9.86 -2.65 9.03
CA VAL A 42 10.50 -2.71 7.71
C VAL A 42 12.03 -2.77 7.82
N SER A 43 12.62 -2.11 8.82
CA SER A 43 14.08 -2.19 9.07
C SER A 43 14.49 -3.58 9.58
N GLU A 44 13.66 -4.24 10.38
CA GLU A 44 13.86 -5.61 10.82
C GLU A 44 13.86 -6.58 9.63
N PHE A 45 12.95 -6.39 8.66
CA PHE A 45 12.96 -7.16 7.41
C PHE A 45 14.30 -6.99 6.68
N VAL A 46 14.74 -5.75 6.43
CA VAL A 46 16.02 -5.47 5.73
C VAL A 46 17.18 -6.17 6.42
N LYS A 47 17.33 -6.00 7.73
CA LYS A 47 18.38 -6.68 8.50
C LYS A 47 18.29 -8.20 8.39
N SER A 48 17.09 -8.76 8.52
CA SER A 48 16.90 -10.21 8.39
C SER A 48 17.18 -10.75 6.98
N ALA A 49 16.99 -9.93 5.94
CA ALA A 49 17.34 -10.28 4.58
C ALA A 49 18.86 -10.29 4.38
N GLU A 50 19.56 -9.30 4.95
CA GLU A 50 21.04 -9.24 4.98
C GLU A 50 21.64 -10.44 5.72
N ASP A 51 21.05 -10.80 6.87
CA ASP A 51 21.46 -11.93 7.70
C ASP A 51 21.05 -13.29 7.10
N GLY A 52 20.21 -13.33 6.07
CA GLY A 52 19.66 -14.57 5.50
C GLY A 52 18.60 -15.27 6.38
N THR A 53 18.11 -14.61 7.44
CA THR A 53 17.21 -15.18 8.46
C THR A 53 15.74 -14.75 8.30
N TYR A 54 15.39 -14.02 7.24
CA TYR A 54 14.04 -13.46 7.03
C TYR A 54 12.93 -14.52 7.09
N SER A 55 13.15 -15.70 6.51
CA SER A 55 12.15 -16.78 6.47
C SER A 55 11.87 -17.34 7.86
N GLU A 56 12.90 -17.53 8.68
CA GLU A 56 12.79 -18.02 10.06
C GLU A 56 12.06 -17.01 10.95
N LYS A 57 12.23 -15.71 10.65
CA LYS A 57 11.51 -14.62 11.31
C LYS A 57 10.09 -14.40 10.76
N GLY A 58 9.63 -15.23 9.83
CA GLY A 58 8.25 -15.20 9.31
C GLY A 58 7.98 -14.19 8.20
N TRP A 59 9.02 -13.62 7.58
CA TRP A 59 8.88 -12.72 6.44
C TRP A 59 8.74 -13.47 5.11
N PRO A 60 8.00 -12.92 4.13
CA PRO A 60 7.94 -13.50 2.79
C PRO A 60 9.26 -13.30 2.03
N GLN A 61 9.59 -14.24 1.15
CA GLN A 61 10.68 -14.11 0.17
C GLN A 61 10.28 -13.18 -0.99
N ASN A 62 9.94 -11.92 -0.69
CA ASN A 62 9.60 -10.91 -1.70
C ASN A 62 9.85 -9.50 -1.17
N ALA A 63 11.07 -8.98 -1.35
CA ALA A 63 11.47 -7.65 -0.88
C ALA A 63 10.62 -6.52 -1.47
N TYR A 64 10.26 -6.62 -2.76
CA TYR A 64 9.35 -5.68 -3.40
C TYR A 64 7.97 -5.69 -2.74
N GLY A 65 7.44 -6.88 -2.44
CA GLY A 65 6.17 -7.01 -1.75
C GLY A 65 6.19 -6.44 -0.33
N VAL A 66 7.29 -6.61 0.41
CA VAL A 66 7.46 -6.00 1.74
C VAL A 66 7.54 -4.47 1.64
N SER A 67 8.24 -3.92 0.64
CA SER A 67 8.30 -2.46 0.46
C SER A 67 6.93 -1.86 0.12
N LYS A 68 6.14 -2.53 -0.72
CA LYS A 68 4.75 -2.14 -1.04
C LYS A 68 3.80 -2.35 0.14
N MET A 69 3.99 -3.39 0.96
CA MET A 69 3.28 -3.57 2.22
C MET A 69 3.55 -2.42 3.21
N GLY A 70 4.81 -2.00 3.33
CA GLY A 70 5.19 -0.81 4.10
C GLY A 70 4.50 0.46 3.59
N LEU A 71 4.53 0.71 2.28
CA LEU A 71 3.87 1.88 1.67
C LEU A 71 2.34 1.87 1.88
N THR A 72 1.70 0.72 1.71
CA THR A 72 0.26 0.57 1.97
C THR A 72 -0.05 0.85 3.44
N LYS A 73 0.70 0.28 4.39
CA LYS A 73 0.50 0.54 5.82
C LYS A 73 0.75 2.01 6.18
N ALA A 74 1.79 2.63 5.65
CA ALA A 74 2.06 4.05 5.85
C ALA A 74 0.90 4.93 5.34
N SER A 75 0.29 4.55 4.22
CA SER A 75 -0.87 5.25 3.66
C SER A 75 -2.08 5.22 4.60
N PHE A 76 -2.36 4.06 5.22
CA PHE A 76 -3.39 3.96 6.26
C PHE A 76 -3.07 4.84 7.49
N ILE A 77 -1.81 4.84 7.95
CA ILE A 77 -1.38 5.64 9.11
C ILE A 77 -1.53 7.14 8.84
N PHE A 78 -1.02 7.63 7.71
CA PHE A 78 -1.17 9.04 7.34
C PHE A 78 -2.61 9.43 7.14
N GLY A 79 -3.38 8.54 6.51
CA GLY A 79 -4.81 8.71 6.33
C GLY A 79 -5.55 8.91 7.65
N GLU A 80 -5.25 8.07 8.65
CA GLU A 80 -5.86 8.19 9.98
C GLU A 80 -5.41 9.46 10.70
N MET A 81 -4.14 9.83 10.59
CA MET A 81 -3.59 11.05 11.19
C MET A 81 -4.20 12.34 10.62
N LEU A 82 -4.61 12.33 9.35
CA LEU A 82 -5.06 13.51 8.61
C LEU A 82 -6.56 13.52 8.31
N LYS A 83 -7.32 12.53 8.82
CA LYS A 83 -8.76 12.38 8.53
C LYS A 83 -9.59 13.61 8.91
N ASP A 84 -9.18 14.33 9.95
CA ASP A 84 -9.84 15.52 10.49
C ASP A 84 -9.09 16.83 10.14
N ASP A 85 -8.12 16.76 9.22
CA ASP A 85 -7.34 17.94 8.83
C ASP A 85 -8.24 18.95 8.10
N PRO A 86 -8.26 20.24 8.52
CA PRO A 86 -9.15 21.25 7.94
C PRO A 86 -8.88 21.55 6.46
N ARG A 87 -7.73 21.10 5.92
CA ARG A 87 -7.39 21.19 4.50
C ARG A 87 -8.05 20.11 3.64
N GLY A 88 -8.81 19.19 4.25
CA GLY A 88 -9.50 18.11 3.54
C GLY A 88 -8.54 17.19 2.80
N ILE A 89 -7.52 16.68 3.48
CA ILE A 89 -6.51 15.78 2.88
C ILE A 89 -7.08 14.36 2.86
N VAL A 90 -7.15 13.76 1.68
CA VAL A 90 -7.55 12.36 1.51
C VAL A 90 -6.40 11.57 0.92
N ILE A 91 -6.07 10.46 1.61
CA ILE A 91 -4.95 9.61 1.26
C ILE A 91 -5.48 8.22 0.96
N ASN A 92 -5.09 7.68 -0.19
CA ASN A 92 -5.32 6.28 -0.53
C ASN A 92 -4.05 5.67 -1.10
N SER A 93 -3.94 4.36 -0.95
CA SER A 93 -2.98 3.57 -1.72
C SER A 93 -3.71 2.78 -2.80
N CYS A 94 -3.04 2.46 -3.90
CA CYS A 94 -3.66 1.68 -4.96
C CYS A 94 -2.71 0.73 -5.64
N CYS A 95 -3.27 -0.18 -6.44
CA CYS A 95 -2.55 -0.97 -7.42
C CYS A 95 -2.96 -0.52 -8.84
N PRO A 96 -2.01 -0.22 -9.73
CA PRO A 96 -2.32 0.07 -11.13
C PRO A 96 -2.67 -1.20 -11.94
N GLY A 97 -2.42 -2.39 -11.39
CA GLY A 97 -2.47 -3.66 -12.11
C GLY A 97 -1.14 -4.01 -12.76
N TYR A 98 -1.12 -5.09 -13.53
CA TYR A 98 0.10 -5.58 -14.17
C TYR A 98 0.31 -4.88 -15.52
N CYS A 99 1.05 -3.76 -15.48
CA CYS A 99 1.21 -2.86 -16.63
C CYS A 99 2.44 -3.21 -17.46
N ASP A 100 2.32 -3.09 -18.78
CA ASP A 100 3.36 -3.23 -19.79
C ASP A 100 4.31 -2.03 -19.68
N THR A 101 5.43 -2.24 -18.98
CA THR A 101 6.44 -1.22 -18.66
C THR A 101 7.81 -1.88 -18.51
N ASP A 102 8.87 -1.09 -18.45
CA ASP A 102 10.23 -1.57 -18.18
C ASP A 102 10.31 -2.40 -16.88
N MET A 103 9.59 -1.99 -15.84
CA MET A 103 9.56 -2.68 -14.55
C MET A 103 9.03 -4.13 -14.66
N THR A 104 8.12 -4.38 -15.60
CA THR A 104 7.54 -5.70 -15.85
C THR A 104 8.20 -6.41 -17.03
N SER A 105 9.27 -5.85 -17.58
CA SER A 105 9.93 -6.30 -18.81
C SER A 105 8.96 -6.47 -19.98
N HIS A 106 8.01 -5.54 -20.10
CA HIS A 106 6.97 -5.54 -21.11
C HIS A 106 6.09 -6.81 -21.15
N LYS A 107 5.89 -7.46 -19.98
CA LYS A 107 5.03 -8.65 -19.85
C LYS A 107 3.66 -8.36 -19.23
N GLY A 108 3.40 -7.10 -18.88
CA GLY A 108 2.13 -6.67 -18.32
C GLY A 108 0.95 -6.92 -19.26
N THR A 109 -0.22 -7.19 -18.70
CA THR A 109 -1.46 -7.38 -19.46
C THR A 109 -2.21 -6.08 -19.72
N LYS A 110 -1.85 -5.00 -19.01
CA LYS A 110 -2.42 -3.66 -19.17
C LYS A 110 -1.44 -2.73 -19.86
N THR A 111 -1.92 -1.82 -20.67
CA THR A 111 -1.16 -0.65 -21.12
C THR A 111 -0.88 0.31 -19.96
N ALA A 112 0.03 1.28 -20.16
CA ALA A 112 0.28 2.34 -19.19
C ALA A 112 -0.99 3.18 -18.90
N ASP A 113 -1.78 3.47 -19.94
CA ASP A 113 -3.03 4.24 -19.82
C ASP A 113 -4.09 3.48 -19.01
N GLU A 114 -4.26 2.17 -19.27
CA GLU A 114 -5.15 1.31 -18.45
C GLU A 114 -4.65 1.18 -17.01
N GLY A 115 -3.33 1.24 -16.80
CA GLY A 115 -2.72 1.25 -15.47
C GLY A 115 -2.94 2.56 -14.70
N ALA A 116 -3.01 3.68 -15.41
CA ALA A 116 -3.24 5.00 -14.83
C ALA A 116 -4.68 5.21 -14.34
N ASP A 117 -5.63 4.36 -14.77
CA ASP A 117 -7.05 4.49 -14.47
C ASP A 117 -7.39 4.63 -12.98
N THR A 118 -6.90 3.70 -12.14
CA THR A 118 -7.19 3.72 -10.69
C THR A 118 -6.46 4.88 -9.97
N PRO A 119 -5.15 5.12 -10.20
CA PRO A 119 -4.49 6.30 -9.65
C PRO A 119 -5.18 7.62 -10.04
N PHE A 120 -5.57 7.77 -11.30
CA PHE A 120 -6.27 8.96 -11.80
C PHE A 120 -7.63 9.11 -11.13
N TYR A 121 -8.42 8.03 -11.07
CA TYR A 121 -9.70 8.01 -10.36
C TYR A 121 -9.60 8.54 -8.92
N LEU A 122 -8.57 8.12 -8.17
CA LEU A 122 -8.34 8.58 -6.80
C LEU A 122 -7.90 10.04 -6.72
N ALA A 123 -7.09 10.49 -7.68
CA ALA A 123 -6.62 11.86 -7.77
C ALA A 123 -7.75 12.85 -8.14
N THR A 124 -8.77 12.38 -8.85
CA THR A 124 -9.89 13.20 -9.36
C THR A 124 -11.23 12.92 -8.68
N LEU A 125 -11.24 12.31 -7.49
CA LEU A 125 -12.47 12.12 -6.73
C LEU A 125 -13.19 13.47 -6.52
N PRO A 126 -14.52 13.55 -6.73
CA PRO A 126 -15.30 14.77 -6.51
C PRO A 126 -15.00 15.40 -5.14
N ILE A 127 -15.03 16.72 -5.05
CA ILE A 127 -14.62 17.46 -3.83
C ILE A 127 -15.42 16.98 -2.61
N GLU A 128 -16.71 16.76 -2.81
CA GLU A 128 -17.67 16.25 -1.84
C GLU A 128 -17.52 14.74 -1.52
N SER A 129 -16.68 14.02 -2.28
CA SER A 129 -16.50 12.59 -2.06
C SER A 129 -15.79 12.32 -0.74
N LYS A 130 -16.47 11.52 0.10
CA LYS A 130 -15.96 11.00 1.37
C LYS A 130 -15.41 9.58 1.25
N GLU A 131 -15.43 8.99 0.06
CA GLU A 131 -14.96 7.62 -0.17
C GLU A 131 -14.32 7.46 -1.57
N PRO A 132 -13.31 6.58 -1.70
CA PRO A 132 -12.59 5.92 -0.62
C PRO A 132 -11.69 6.91 0.15
N ILE A 133 -11.56 6.71 1.47
CA ILE A 133 -10.60 7.40 2.35
C ILE A 133 -9.86 6.34 3.15
N ASN A 134 -8.54 6.44 3.20
CA ASN A 134 -7.67 5.54 3.96
C ASN A 134 -7.87 4.08 3.53
N GLN A 135 -7.90 3.84 2.22
CA GLN A 135 -8.10 2.50 1.66
C GLN A 135 -6.92 2.06 0.79
N PHE A 136 -6.88 0.75 0.53
CA PHE A 136 -6.17 0.17 -0.60
C PHE A 136 -7.16 -0.12 -1.73
N VAL A 137 -6.89 0.40 -2.92
CA VAL A 137 -7.85 0.40 -4.05
C VAL A 137 -7.25 -0.29 -5.27
N TYR A 138 -8.02 -1.13 -5.93
CA TYR A 138 -7.64 -1.82 -7.16
C TYR A 138 -8.84 -1.93 -8.10
N GLU A 139 -8.67 -1.63 -9.39
CA GLU A 139 -9.76 -1.55 -10.37
C GLU A 139 -10.90 -0.65 -9.89
N ARG A 140 -10.56 0.51 -9.31
CA ARG A 140 -11.48 1.46 -8.65
C ARG A 140 -12.34 0.86 -7.52
N LYS A 141 -11.99 -0.31 -7.00
CA LYS A 141 -12.69 -0.98 -5.89
C LYS A 141 -11.82 -1.02 -4.65
N VAL A 142 -12.43 -0.77 -3.50
CA VAL A 142 -11.77 -0.97 -2.20
C VAL A 142 -11.47 -2.45 -2.02
N VAL A 143 -10.22 -2.77 -1.69
CA VAL A 143 -9.79 -4.13 -1.37
C VAL A 143 -9.36 -4.17 0.08
N ARG A 144 -9.96 -5.09 0.83
CA ARG A 144 -9.73 -5.24 2.27
C ARG A 144 -8.26 -5.55 2.56
N TRP A 145 -7.68 -4.80 3.49
CA TRP A 145 -6.34 -5.05 4.03
C TRP A 145 -6.38 -6.12 5.13
N SER A 146 -6.45 -7.39 4.72
CA SER A 146 -6.42 -8.54 5.63
C SER A 146 -5.95 -9.81 4.91
N LYS A 147 -5.69 -10.86 5.70
CA LYS A 147 -5.65 -12.24 5.21
C LYS A 147 -7.00 -12.62 4.59
#